data_AF-A0A5B0E360-F1
#
_entry.id   AF-A0A5B0E360-F1
#
_cell.length_a   1.000
_cell.length_b   1.000
_cell.length_c   1.000
_cell.angle_alpha   90.00
_cell.angle_beta   90.00
_cell.angle_gamma   90.00
#
_symmetry.space_group_name_H-M   'P 1'
#
loop_
_entity.id
_entity.type
_entity.pdbx_description
1 polymer ?
#
loop_
_entity_poly.entity_id
_entity_poly.type
_entity_poly.pdbx_seq_one_letter_code
_entity_poly.pdbx_strand_id
1 'polypeptide(L)'
;MDDHMIPGSPEKAIDGASKPNSAQVRLDTANQALVEAKEAVRIARQKAGEELSDWLRAAATDSLDQATRTRDRAITEVEEATKALNAAPMKESTAAPAPATDLEAGAGAGEADPAPDDSQPMFETSEQFLLHQLLPLYIRIIDSRNNTWCRQWFRHPEALSRVDALWRAWEHLRLDGKTGMSVWWKDHADPQMAVLLSRKGPFYECDLNRHKEPDPMPCDIAPEGWFPKEGEIPFP
;
A
#
# COMPACT_ATOMS: atom_id res chain seq x y z
N MET A 1 -26.33 -66.00 36.60
CA MET A 1 -26.25 -65.90 35.12
C MET A 1 -26.61 -64.48 34.83
N ASP A 2 -25.63 -63.61 34.96
CA ASP A 2 -25.82 -62.17 34.98
C ASP A 2 -26.07 -61.62 33.58
N ASP A 3 -27.11 -60.81 33.54
CA ASP A 3 -27.65 -60.03 32.44
C ASP A 3 -26.78 -58.77 32.28
N HIS A 4 -26.08 -58.58 31.15
CA HIS A 4 -25.43 -57.30 30.81
C HIS A 4 -25.30 -57.10 29.30
N MET A 5 -26.28 -56.37 28.77
CA MET A 5 -26.12 -55.09 28.05
C MET A 5 -25.10 -55.04 26.89
N ILE A 6 -25.65 -54.91 25.67
CA ILE A 6 -24.97 -54.55 24.42
C ILE A 6 -24.37 -53.13 24.53
N PRO A 7 -23.16 -52.88 24.00
CA PRO A 7 -22.80 -51.56 23.48
C PRO A 7 -22.73 -51.60 21.95
N GLY A 8 -23.46 -50.66 21.34
CA GLY A 8 -23.61 -50.50 19.91
C GLY A 8 -22.33 -50.08 19.18
N SER A 9 -22.36 -50.29 17.86
CA SER A 9 -21.40 -49.82 16.87
C SER A 9 -21.02 -48.35 17.05
N PRO A 10 -19.77 -47.95 16.77
CA PRO A 10 -19.45 -46.55 16.62
C PRO A 10 -20.05 -46.04 15.30
N GLU A 11 -21.07 -45.18 15.40
CA GLU A 11 -21.49 -44.29 14.31
C GLU A 11 -20.28 -43.45 13.89
N LYS A 12 -19.85 -43.62 12.63
CA LYS A 12 -18.96 -42.67 11.98
C LYS A 12 -19.71 -41.35 11.86
N ALA A 13 -19.34 -40.38 12.69
CA ALA A 13 -19.65 -38.98 12.44
C ALA A 13 -19.04 -38.58 11.08
N ILE A 14 -19.90 -38.53 10.06
CA ILE A 14 -19.59 -37.91 8.78
C ILE A 14 -19.68 -36.40 8.97
N ASP A 15 -18.57 -35.78 9.37
CA ASP A 15 -18.45 -34.33 9.42
C ASP A 15 -18.35 -33.80 7.98
N GLY A 16 -19.51 -33.68 7.34
CA GLY A 16 -19.69 -33.14 6.00
C GLY A 16 -19.63 -31.62 6.02
N ALA A 17 -18.45 -31.06 6.29
CA ALA A 17 -18.20 -29.65 6.05
C ALA A 17 -18.26 -29.40 4.54
N SER A 18 -19.42 -29.00 4.04
CA SER A 18 -19.62 -28.54 2.67
C SER A 18 -18.63 -27.40 2.41
N LYS A 19 -17.73 -27.57 1.42
CA LYS A 19 -16.78 -26.52 1.03
C LYS A 19 -17.58 -25.27 0.64
N PRO A 20 -17.25 -24.07 1.16
CA PRO A 20 -17.98 -22.87 0.84
C PRO A 20 -17.91 -22.62 -0.67
N ASN A 21 -19.07 -22.35 -1.29
CA ASN A 21 -19.17 -21.97 -2.69
C ASN A 21 -18.38 -20.65 -2.91
N SER A 22 -17.78 -20.46 -4.08
CA SER A 22 -17.00 -19.27 -4.43
C SER A 22 -17.77 -17.94 -4.27
N ALA A 23 -19.11 -17.98 -4.38
CA ALA A 23 -19.97 -16.84 -4.07
C ALA A 23 -20.00 -16.50 -2.56
N GLN A 24 -19.99 -17.51 -1.69
CA GLN A 24 -19.95 -17.34 -0.24
C GLN A 24 -18.60 -16.76 0.19
N VAL A 25 -17.49 -17.26 -0.37
CA VAL A 25 -16.14 -16.75 -0.09
C VAL A 25 -16.03 -15.27 -0.44
N ARG A 26 -16.57 -14.85 -1.61
CA ARG A 26 -16.59 -13.43 -2.00
C ARG A 26 -17.39 -12.56 -1.05
N LEU A 27 -18.55 -13.04 -0.58
CA LEU A 27 -19.36 -12.33 0.41
C LEU A 27 -18.61 -12.19 1.75
N ASP A 28 -17.95 -13.25 2.21
CA ASP A 28 -17.18 -13.23 3.45
C ASP A 28 -15.99 -12.25 3.36
N THR A 29 -15.28 -12.23 2.23
CA THR A 29 -14.21 -11.25 1.97
C THR A 29 -14.73 -9.81 1.93
N ALA A 30 -15.85 -9.56 1.24
CA ALA A 30 -16.46 -8.23 1.18
C ALA A 30 -16.94 -7.75 2.58
N ASN A 31 -17.50 -8.67 3.38
CA ASN A 31 -17.91 -8.37 4.76
C ASN A 31 -16.72 -8.03 5.65
N GLN A 32 -15.60 -8.76 5.52
CA GLN A 32 -14.38 -8.48 6.26
C GLN A 32 -13.81 -7.10 5.89
N ALA A 33 -13.75 -6.76 4.60
CA ALA A 33 -13.33 -5.44 4.13
C ALA A 33 -14.24 -4.33 4.66
N LEU A 34 -15.56 -4.57 4.75
CA LEU A 34 -16.50 -3.62 5.33
C LEU A 34 -16.27 -3.39 6.84
N VAL A 35 -15.92 -4.44 7.59
CA VAL A 35 -15.57 -4.31 9.03
C VAL A 35 -14.33 -3.43 9.20
N GLU A 36 -13.29 -3.68 8.42
CA GLU A 36 -12.05 -2.89 8.44
C GLU A 36 -12.29 -1.44 8.04
N ALA A 37 -13.10 -1.20 7.01
CA ALA A 37 -13.44 0.16 6.57
C ALA A 37 -14.28 0.92 7.61
N LYS A 38 -15.21 0.25 8.30
CA LYS A 38 -15.98 0.85 9.41
C LYS A 38 -15.08 1.24 10.58
N GLU A 39 -14.09 0.40 10.88
CA GLU A 39 -13.12 0.68 11.95
C GLU A 39 -12.19 1.84 11.58
N ALA A 40 -11.73 1.93 10.33
CA ALA A 40 -10.97 3.06 9.83
C ALA A 40 -11.76 4.39 9.98
N VAL A 41 -13.06 4.39 9.67
CA VAL A 41 -13.94 5.56 9.88
C VAL A 41 -14.03 5.93 11.36
N ARG A 42 -14.14 4.94 12.26
CA ARG A 42 -14.19 5.18 13.71
C ARG A 42 -12.92 5.88 14.19
N ILE A 43 -11.76 5.39 13.77
CA ILE A 43 -10.45 5.96 14.13
C ILE A 43 -10.30 7.37 13.54
N ALA A 44 -10.68 7.57 12.27
CA ALA A 44 -10.61 8.87 11.62
C ALA A 44 -11.52 9.91 12.30
N ARG A 45 -12.73 9.53 12.72
CA ARG A 45 -13.62 10.40 13.52
C ARG A 45 -13.02 10.78 14.86
N GLN A 46 -12.42 9.82 15.56
CA GLN A 46 -11.78 10.09 16.86
C GLN A 46 -10.66 11.13 16.69
N LYS A 47 -9.79 10.94 15.69
CA LYS A 47 -8.72 11.90 15.36
C LYS A 47 -9.27 13.27 14.96
N ALA A 48 -10.36 13.33 14.20
CA ALA A 48 -10.99 14.59 13.81
C ALA A 48 -11.63 15.36 14.99
N GLY A 49 -11.99 14.66 16.07
CA GLY A 49 -12.58 15.23 17.29
C GLY A 49 -11.58 15.65 18.37
N GLU A 50 -10.31 15.30 18.25
CA GLU A 50 -9.25 15.75 19.17
C GLU A 50 -8.94 17.25 18.94
N GLU A 51 -8.56 17.99 20.00
CA GLU A 51 -8.14 19.40 19.91
C GLU A 51 -6.83 19.52 19.13
N LEU A 52 -6.96 19.46 17.82
CA LEU A 52 -5.90 19.62 16.85
C LEU A 52 -5.81 21.10 16.45
N SER A 53 -4.60 21.60 16.24
CA SER A 53 -4.38 22.93 15.67
C SER A 53 -5.12 23.08 14.34
N ASP A 54 -5.55 24.29 13.98
CA ASP A 54 -6.42 24.55 12.81
C ASP A 54 -5.97 23.89 11.49
N TRP A 55 -4.66 23.75 11.27
CA TRP A 55 -4.13 23.11 10.05
C TRP A 55 -4.13 21.57 10.11
N LEU A 56 -4.10 20.96 11.30
CA LEU A 56 -4.26 19.51 11.49
C LEU A 56 -5.73 19.08 11.34
N ARG A 57 -6.68 19.99 11.59
CA ARG A 57 -8.13 19.72 11.41
C ARG A 57 -8.49 19.44 9.95
N ALA A 58 -7.88 20.16 9.00
CA ALA A 58 -8.10 19.94 7.58
C ALA A 58 -7.66 18.52 7.17
N ALA A 59 -6.43 18.12 7.53
CA ALA A 59 -5.91 16.78 7.24
C ALA A 59 -6.71 15.66 7.93
N ALA A 60 -7.22 15.90 9.15
CA ALA A 60 -8.08 14.96 9.85
C ALA A 60 -9.45 14.82 9.17
N THR A 61 -9.99 15.91 8.62
CA THR A 61 -11.23 15.91 7.84
C THR A 61 -11.04 15.15 6.53
N ASP A 62 -9.96 15.40 5.80
CA ASP A 62 -9.65 14.69 4.55
C ASP A 62 -9.48 13.17 4.78
N SER A 63 -8.81 12.81 5.89
CA SER A 63 -8.65 11.40 6.29
C SER A 63 -9.99 10.74 6.62
N LEU A 64 -10.92 11.47 7.25
CA LEU A 64 -12.27 10.99 7.52
C LEU A 64 -13.09 10.83 6.24
N ASP A 65 -12.97 11.77 5.30
CA ASP A 65 -13.65 11.70 4.01
C ASP A 65 -13.14 10.51 3.18
N GLN A 66 -11.83 10.27 3.16
CA GLN A 66 -11.24 9.11 2.48
C GLN A 66 -11.70 7.79 3.12
N ALA A 67 -11.70 7.69 4.45
CA ALA A 67 -12.19 6.51 5.16
C ALA A 67 -13.70 6.27 4.89
N THR A 68 -14.48 7.35 4.82
CA THR A 68 -15.91 7.31 4.53
C THR A 68 -16.18 6.80 3.12
N ARG A 69 -15.47 7.32 2.11
CA ARG A 69 -15.56 6.83 0.72
C ARG A 69 -15.19 5.36 0.60
N THR A 70 -14.15 4.92 1.33
CA THR A 70 -13.72 3.52 1.35
C THR A 70 -14.79 2.60 1.93
N ARG A 71 -15.42 3.01 3.04
CA ARG A 71 -16.56 2.29 3.63
C ARG A 71 -17.73 2.21 2.65
N ASP A 72 -18.07 3.31 2.00
CA ASP A 72 -19.23 3.34 1.09
C ASP A 72 -19.00 2.41 -0.12
N ARG A 73 -17.77 2.34 -0.65
CA ARG A 73 -17.39 1.34 -1.66
C ARG A 73 -17.53 -0.09 -1.13
N ALA A 74 -17.05 -0.38 0.07
CA ALA A 74 -17.17 -1.71 0.68
C ALA A 74 -18.64 -2.11 0.92
N ILE A 75 -19.53 -1.16 1.22
CA ILE A 75 -20.98 -1.41 1.31
C ILE A 75 -21.51 -1.86 -0.05
N THR A 76 -21.18 -1.14 -1.13
CA THR A 76 -21.59 -1.52 -2.49
C THR A 76 -21.06 -2.90 -2.88
N GLU A 77 -19.81 -3.22 -2.56
CA GLU A 77 -19.21 -4.54 -2.82
C GLU A 77 -19.95 -5.66 -2.06
N VAL A 78 -20.36 -5.43 -0.80
CA VAL A 78 -21.19 -6.39 -0.04
C VAL A 78 -22.57 -6.55 -0.65
N GLU A 79 -23.21 -5.46 -1.09
CA GLU A 79 -24.51 -5.50 -1.77
C GLU A 79 -24.45 -6.31 -3.08
N GLU A 80 -23.41 -6.08 -3.88
CA GLU A 80 -23.16 -6.82 -5.12
C GLU A 80 -22.85 -8.31 -4.87
N ALA A 81 -22.00 -8.61 -3.88
CA ALA A 81 -21.69 -10.00 -3.50
C ALA A 81 -22.93 -10.74 -2.97
N THR A 82 -23.77 -10.06 -2.20
CA THR A 82 -25.05 -10.61 -1.69
C THR A 82 -26.00 -10.89 -2.86
N LYS A 83 -26.10 -9.96 -3.82
CA LYS A 83 -26.90 -10.16 -5.03
C LYS A 83 -26.40 -11.33 -5.87
N ALA A 84 -25.08 -11.48 -6.01
CA ALA A 84 -24.46 -12.59 -6.74
C ALA A 84 -24.71 -13.94 -6.04
N LEU A 85 -24.66 -13.99 -4.71
CA LEU A 85 -25.00 -15.19 -3.93
C LEU A 85 -26.47 -15.59 -4.15
N ASN A 86 -27.39 -14.62 -4.11
CA ASN A 86 -28.83 -14.84 -4.29
C ASN A 86 -29.22 -15.17 -5.75
N ALA A 87 -28.43 -14.75 -6.73
CA ALA A 87 -28.66 -15.03 -8.15
C ALA A 87 -28.09 -16.38 -8.61
N ALA A 88 -27.31 -17.07 -7.79
CA ALA A 88 -26.75 -18.37 -8.14
C ALA A 88 -27.87 -19.44 -8.16
N PRO A 89 -28.13 -20.12 -9.30
CA PRO A 89 -29.07 -21.23 -9.32
C PRO A 89 -28.51 -22.38 -8.48
N MET A 90 -29.32 -22.90 -7.54
CA MET A 90 -29.06 -24.15 -6.82
C MET A 90 -28.86 -25.28 -7.85
N LYS A 91 -27.62 -25.57 -8.22
CA LYS A 91 -27.27 -26.89 -8.75
C LYS A 91 -26.99 -27.78 -7.56
N GLU A 92 -28.03 -28.49 -7.16
CA GLU A 92 -28.00 -29.54 -6.16
C GLU A 92 -27.04 -30.66 -6.60
N SER A 93 -26.07 -30.92 -5.73
CA SER A 93 -25.10 -32.00 -5.86
C SER A 93 -25.81 -33.33 -5.70
N THR A 94 -25.93 -34.10 -6.78
CA THR A 94 -26.20 -35.55 -6.70
C THR A 94 -24.95 -36.30 -7.12
N ALA A 95 -24.37 -37.02 -6.17
CA ALA A 95 -23.29 -37.96 -6.41
C ALA A 95 -23.86 -39.37 -6.60
N ALA A 96 -23.40 -40.08 -7.63
CA ALA A 96 -23.36 -41.54 -7.67
C ALA A 96 -22.11 -41.99 -8.47
N PRO A 97 -21.50 -43.14 -8.12
CA PRO A 97 -20.06 -43.35 -8.28
C PRO A 97 -19.65 -43.94 -9.64
N ALA A 98 -18.35 -43.79 -9.93
CA ALA A 98 -17.63 -44.21 -11.13
C ALA A 98 -17.83 -45.69 -11.52
N PRO A 99 -17.41 -46.04 -12.75
CA PRO A 99 -16.24 -46.92 -12.78
C PRO A 99 -15.18 -46.55 -13.83
N ALA A 100 -13.97 -47.00 -13.49
CA ALA A 100 -12.87 -47.43 -14.35
C ALA A 100 -12.33 -46.44 -15.42
N THR A 101 -11.08 -46.08 -15.16
CA THR A 101 -10.09 -45.56 -16.08
C THR A 101 -9.92 -46.45 -17.31
N ASP A 102 -9.94 -45.84 -18.50
CA ASP A 102 -9.07 -46.20 -19.60
C ASP A 102 -8.41 -44.93 -20.14
N LEU A 103 -7.12 -45.06 -20.48
CA LEU A 103 -6.22 -44.02 -20.96
C LEU A 103 -6.77 -43.33 -22.23
N GLU A 104 -6.49 -42.03 -22.39
CA GLU A 104 -5.81 -41.51 -23.59
C GLU A 104 -5.32 -40.08 -23.32
N ALA A 105 -4.15 -39.78 -23.87
CA ALA A 105 -3.41 -38.55 -23.67
C ALA A 105 -4.02 -37.37 -24.43
N GLY A 106 -4.10 -36.22 -23.78
CA GLY A 106 -4.48 -34.95 -24.40
C GLY A 106 -3.81 -33.79 -23.68
N ALA A 107 -2.66 -33.35 -24.21
CA ALA A 107 -1.96 -32.15 -23.79
C ALA A 107 -2.88 -30.93 -23.99
N GLY A 108 -3.35 -30.35 -22.89
CA GLY A 108 -3.98 -29.04 -22.84
C GLY A 108 -3.17 -28.18 -21.90
N ALA A 109 -2.45 -27.20 -22.46
CA ALA A 109 -1.72 -26.20 -21.71
C ALA A 109 -2.66 -25.57 -20.68
N GLY A 110 -2.30 -25.68 -19.40
CA GLY A 110 -2.93 -24.88 -18.36
C GLY A 110 -2.63 -23.43 -18.67
N GLU A 111 -3.66 -22.70 -19.09
CA GLU A 111 -3.67 -21.24 -19.01
C GLU A 111 -3.39 -20.91 -17.54
N ALA A 112 -2.16 -20.46 -17.26
CA ALA A 112 -1.82 -19.94 -15.96
C ALA A 112 -2.75 -18.74 -15.72
N ASP A 113 -3.50 -18.76 -14.62
CA ASP A 113 -4.17 -17.56 -14.13
C ASP A 113 -3.15 -16.40 -14.15
N PRO A 114 -3.50 -15.23 -14.72
CA PRO A 114 -2.58 -14.10 -14.69
C PRO A 114 -2.26 -13.81 -13.22
N ALA A 115 -0.97 -13.83 -12.89
CA ALA A 115 -0.49 -13.36 -11.61
C ALA A 115 -1.07 -11.96 -11.33
N PRO A 116 -1.40 -11.64 -10.06
CA PRO A 116 -1.90 -10.32 -9.72
C PRO A 116 -0.97 -9.24 -10.29
N ASP A 117 -1.56 -8.23 -10.92
CA ASP A 117 -0.84 -7.12 -11.52
C ASP A 117 -0.28 -6.22 -10.41
N ASP A 118 0.84 -6.65 -9.81
CA ASP A 118 1.59 -5.94 -8.77
C ASP A 118 2.24 -4.63 -9.30
N SER A 119 1.94 -4.23 -10.54
CA SER A 119 2.50 -3.03 -11.17
C SER A 119 1.81 -1.72 -10.74
N GLN A 120 0.65 -1.80 -10.07
CA GLN A 120 0.00 -0.60 -9.55
C GLN A 120 0.79 -0.02 -8.36
N PRO A 121 1.10 1.28 -8.39
CA PRO A 121 1.81 1.90 -7.28
C PRO A 121 0.92 1.91 -6.03
N MET A 122 1.49 1.60 -4.86
CA MET A 122 0.75 1.58 -3.61
C MET A 122 0.39 3.00 -3.15
N PHE A 123 1.24 3.97 -3.47
CA PHE A 123 0.93 5.39 -3.34
C PHE A 123 0.88 6.03 -4.72
N GLU A 124 -0.16 6.79 -5.01
CA GLU A 124 -0.32 7.42 -6.34
C GLU A 124 0.68 8.55 -6.57
N THR A 125 1.15 9.18 -5.48
CA THR A 125 2.06 10.31 -5.54
C THR A 125 3.17 10.19 -4.49
N SER A 126 4.29 10.85 -4.78
CA SER A 126 5.41 10.97 -3.84
C SER A 126 5.04 11.74 -2.56
N GLU A 127 4.05 12.64 -2.63
CA GLU A 127 3.49 13.31 -1.45
C GLU A 127 2.74 12.33 -0.54
N GLN A 128 1.84 11.51 -1.11
CA GLN A 128 1.12 10.49 -0.33
C GLN A 128 2.11 9.54 0.34
N PHE A 129 3.10 9.05 -0.41
CA PHE A 129 4.18 8.24 0.12
C PHE A 129 4.93 8.94 1.26
N LEU A 130 5.34 10.19 1.07
CA LEU A 130 6.09 10.92 2.10
C LEU A 130 5.28 11.07 3.39
N LEU A 131 4.02 11.50 3.28
CA LEU A 131 3.18 11.83 4.43
C LEU A 131 2.62 10.59 5.14
N HIS A 132 2.30 9.52 4.41
CA HIS A 132 1.62 8.35 4.96
C HIS A 132 2.54 7.15 5.21
N GLN A 133 3.69 7.08 4.55
CA GLN A 133 4.65 5.98 4.73
C GLN A 133 5.95 6.45 5.38
N LEU A 134 6.64 7.42 4.79
CA LEU A 134 8.01 7.73 5.23
C LEU A 134 8.05 8.52 6.54
N LEU A 135 7.41 9.69 6.61
CA LEU A 135 7.50 10.56 7.79
C LEU A 135 6.95 9.93 9.08
N PRO A 136 5.86 9.13 9.07
CA PRO A 136 5.42 8.42 10.27
C PRO A 136 6.43 7.41 10.81
N LEU A 137 7.29 6.86 9.95
CA LEU A 137 8.31 5.87 10.31
C LEU A 137 9.69 6.51 10.57
N TYR A 138 10.00 7.63 9.91
CA TYR A 138 11.29 8.31 9.98
C TYR A 138 11.30 9.34 11.13
N ILE A 139 11.24 8.86 12.36
CA ILE A 139 11.13 9.71 13.55
C ILE A 139 12.52 10.27 13.93
N ARG A 140 12.64 11.60 13.96
CA ARG A 140 13.87 12.32 14.33
C ARG A 140 13.55 13.55 15.17
N ILE A 141 14.51 13.98 16.00
CA ILE A 141 14.42 15.26 16.73
C ILE A 141 14.70 16.39 15.73
N ILE A 142 13.74 17.31 15.59
CA ILE A 142 13.87 18.51 14.76
C ILE A 142 13.86 19.74 15.67
N ASP A 143 15.03 20.34 15.88
CA ASP A 143 15.21 21.50 16.78
C ASP A 143 16.13 22.57 16.17
N SER A 144 16.36 22.49 14.86
CA SER A 144 17.35 23.30 14.10
C SER A 144 18.80 23.13 14.57
N ARG A 145 19.05 22.47 15.72
CA ARG A 145 20.37 22.16 16.28
C ARG A 145 20.89 20.77 15.87
N ASN A 146 20.02 19.83 15.64
CA ASN A 146 20.40 18.48 15.27
C ASN A 146 19.99 18.20 13.83
N ASN A 147 18.74 18.52 13.52
CA ASN A 147 18.18 18.39 12.18
C ASN A 147 17.33 19.63 11.84
N THR A 148 17.22 19.93 10.56
CA THR A 148 16.27 20.91 10.03
C THR A 148 15.17 20.20 9.23
N TRP A 149 13.98 20.78 9.22
CA TRP A 149 12.88 20.36 8.36
C TRP A 149 12.03 21.57 8.02
N CYS A 150 11.67 21.72 6.74
CA CYS A 150 10.73 22.73 6.31
C CYS A 150 9.33 22.12 6.17
N ARG A 151 8.32 22.66 6.87
CA ARG A 151 6.92 22.22 6.68
C ARG A 151 6.40 22.48 5.26
N GLN A 152 6.96 23.49 4.59
CA GLN A 152 6.71 23.81 3.19
C GLN A 152 7.77 23.15 2.29
N TRP A 153 8.12 21.89 2.55
CA TRP A 153 9.16 21.14 1.83
C TRP A 153 8.94 21.16 0.31
N PHE A 154 7.68 21.15 -0.14
CA PHE A 154 7.30 21.22 -1.56
C PHE A 154 7.70 22.52 -2.26
N ARG A 155 8.09 23.58 -1.52
CA ARG A 155 8.66 24.80 -2.09
C ARG A 155 10.17 24.71 -2.35
N HIS A 156 10.79 23.57 -2.07
CA HIS A 156 12.20 23.32 -2.32
C HIS A 156 12.34 22.32 -3.48
N PRO A 157 12.76 22.75 -4.68
CA PRO A 157 12.86 21.87 -5.85
C PRO A 157 13.75 20.64 -5.62
N GLU A 158 14.85 20.81 -4.90
CA GLU A 158 15.72 19.69 -4.51
C GLU A 158 14.97 18.68 -3.62
N ALA A 159 14.14 19.15 -2.67
CA ALA A 159 13.37 18.26 -1.82
C ALA A 159 12.30 17.49 -2.61
N LEU A 160 11.59 18.15 -3.54
CA LEU A 160 10.64 17.49 -4.45
C LEU A 160 11.31 16.34 -5.21
N SER A 161 12.47 16.61 -5.82
CA SER A 161 13.21 15.61 -6.61
C SER A 161 13.68 14.44 -5.74
N ARG A 162 14.21 14.70 -4.54
CA ARG A 162 14.65 13.65 -3.62
C ARG A 162 13.50 12.79 -3.11
N VAL A 163 12.37 13.40 -2.77
CA VAL A 163 11.17 12.67 -2.31
C VAL A 163 10.58 11.81 -3.42
N ASP A 164 10.55 12.31 -4.66
CA ASP A 164 10.13 11.51 -5.82
C ASP A 164 11.05 10.30 -6.05
N ALA A 165 12.37 10.50 -5.97
CA ALA A 165 13.34 9.41 -6.07
C ALA A 165 13.17 8.36 -4.96
N LEU A 166 12.90 8.79 -3.72
CA LEU A 166 12.64 7.91 -2.59
C LEU A 166 11.39 7.05 -2.80
N TRP A 167 10.30 7.68 -3.25
CA TRP A 167 9.04 7.00 -3.55
C TRP A 167 9.22 5.96 -4.66
N ARG A 168 9.85 6.33 -5.78
CA ARG A 168 10.10 5.39 -6.89
C ARG A 168 10.95 4.20 -6.47
N ALA A 169 12.00 4.43 -5.69
CA ALA A 169 12.83 3.35 -5.16
C ALA A 169 12.04 2.45 -4.20
N TRP A 170 11.17 3.04 -3.37
CA TRP A 170 10.32 2.28 -2.45
C TRP A 170 9.28 1.42 -3.17
N GLU A 171 8.56 1.98 -4.16
CA GLU A 171 7.58 1.25 -4.96
C GLU A 171 8.22 0.07 -5.70
N HIS A 172 9.45 0.23 -6.19
CA HIS A 172 10.19 -0.86 -6.81
C HIS A 172 10.62 -1.92 -5.78
N LEU A 173 11.25 -1.49 -4.68
CA LEU A 173 11.89 -2.40 -3.72
C LEU A 173 10.90 -3.05 -2.75
N ARG A 174 9.70 -2.50 -2.55
CA ARG A 174 8.67 -3.14 -1.69
C ARG A 174 8.19 -4.48 -2.25
N LEU A 175 8.33 -4.69 -3.57
CA LEU A 175 7.93 -5.93 -4.23
C LEU A 175 8.95 -7.06 -3.97
N ASP A 176 10.18 -6.73 -3.57
CA ASP A 176 11.13 -7.71 -3.05
C ASP A 176 10.91 -7.94 -1.55
N GLY A 177 10.11 -8.96 -1.24
CA GLY A 177 9.83 -9.40 0.12
C GLY A 177 11.01 -10.01 0.89
N LYS A 178 12.19 -10.18 0.27
CA LYS A 178 13.39 -10.68 0.95
C LYS A 178 14.23 -9.53 1.50
N THR A 179 14.90 -8.81 0.60
CA THR A 179 15.93 -7.82 0.97
C THR A 179 15.56 -6.41 0.57
N GLY A 180 14.49 -6.24 -0.20
CA GLY A 180 14.11 -4.96 -0.81
C GLY A 180 14.00 -3.83 0.19
N MET A 181 13.36 -4.06 1.33
CA MET A 181 13.27 -3.03 2.38
C MET A 181 14.62 -2.72 3.05
N SER A 182 15.48 -3.72 3.25
CA SER A 182 16.82 -3.46 3.79
C SER A 182 17.68 -2.64 2.82
N VAL A 183 17.62 -2.97 1.53
CA VAL A 183 18.28 -2.22 0.45
C VAL A 183 17.73 -0.81 0.36
N TRP A 184 16.40 -0.66 0.39
CA TRP A 184 15.75 0.64 0.31
C TRP A 184 16.19 1.56 1.45
N TRP A 185 16.21 1.07 2.69
CA TRP A 185 16.70 1.85 3.83
C TRP A 185 18.16 2.28 3.66
N LYS A 186 19.04 1.31 3.38
CA LYS A 186 20.50 1.50 3.31
C LYS A 186 20.92 2.40 2.16
N ASP A 187 20.38 2.16 0.97
CA ASP A 187 20.87 2.75 -0.28
C ASP A 187 20.07 3.97 -0.73
N HIS A 188 18.84 4.14 -0.22
CA HIS A 188 17.95 5.21 -0.65
C HIS A 188 17.48 6.09 0.50
N ALA A 189 16.75 5.54 1.48
CA ALA A 189 16.10 6.32 2.53
C ALA A 189 17.10 7.08 3.39
N ASP A 190 18.04 6.39 4.04
CA ASP A 190 18.97 7.00 4.98
C ASP A 190 19.88 8.05 4.31
N PRO A 191 20.50 7.80 3.14
CA PRO A 191 21.33 8.80 2.47
C PRO A 191 20.56 10.06 2.06
N GLN A 192 19.34 9.92 1.51
CA GLN A 192 18.54 11.05 1.06
C GLN A 192 18.00 11.84 2.26
N MET A 193 17.49 11.15 3.29
CA MET A 193 16.99 11.79 4.49
C MET A 193 18.11 12.47 5.29
N ALA A 194 19.33 11.93 5.29
CA ALA A 194 20.48 12.58 5.89
C ALA A 194 20.78 13.94 5.23
N VAL A 195 20.61 14.05 3.90
CA VAL A 195 20.75 15.33 3.19
C VAL A 195 19.59 16.27 3.49
N LEU A 196 18.34 15.81 3.42
CA LEU A 196 17.16 16.64 3.69
C LEU A 196 17.18 17.23 5.11
N LEU A 197 17.60 16.43 6.09
CA LEU A 197 17.67 16.84 7.50
C LEU A 197 18.93 17.62 7.84
N SER A 198 19.92 17.65 6.94
CA SER A 198 21.17 18.36 7.15
C SER A 198 20.95 19.86 7.26
N ARG A 199 21.58 20.48 8.25
CA ARG A 199 21.64 21.95 8.38
C ARG A 199 22.39 22.63 7.24
N LYS A 200 23.08 21.89 6.38
CA LYS A 200 23.71 22.39 5.15
C LYS A 200 22.98 21.91 3.90
N GLY A 201 21.84 21.25 4.08
CA GLY A 201 21.01 20.71 3.02
C GLY A 201 19.99 21.74 2.50
N PRO A 202 19.00 21.29 1.73
CA PRO A 202 18.05 22.18 1.06
C PRO A 202 17.24 23.05 2.02
N PHE A 203 17.04 22.61 3.27
CA PHE A 203 16.29 23.36 4.28
C PHE A 203 17.17 24.21 5.21
N TYR A 204 18.41 24.52 4.83
CA TYR A 204 19.38 25.16 5.75
C TYR A 204 18.93 26.49 6.37
N GLU A 205 18.06 27.25 5.70
CA GLU A 205 17.51 28.53 6.22
C GLU A 205 16.08 28.42 6.77
N CYS A 206 15.52 27.21 6.69
CA CYS A 206 14.17 26.91 7.17
C CYS A 206 14.21 26.25 8.56
N ASP A 207 13.07 26.31 9.24
CA ASP A 207 12.76 25.52 10.43
C ASP A 207 11.27 25.13 10.43
N LEU A 208 10.78 24.56 11.53
CA LEU A 208 9.38 24.12 11.65
C LEU A 208 8.36 25.28 11.63
N ASN A 209 8.80 26.51 11.88
CA ASN A 209 7.95 27.70 11.96
C ASN A 209 8.20 28.69 10.82
N ARG A 210 9.38 28.67 10.20
CA ARG A 210 9.80 29.61 9.16
C ARG A 210 10.26 28.91 7.90
N HIS A 211 9.71 29.34 6.77
CA HIS A 211 10.19 29.00 5.43
C HIS A 211 10.95 30.16 4.81
N LYS A 212 11.98 29.85 4.03
CA LYS A 212 12.68 30.79 3.14
C LYS A 212 12.72 30.17 1.74
N GLU A 213 12.37 30.97 0.74
CA GLU A 213 12.46 30.57 -0.66
C GLU A 213 13.93 30.27 -1.00
N PRO A 214 14.25 29.11 -1.63
CA PRO A 214 15.61 28.79 -1.99
C PRO A 214 16.07 29.63 -3.18
N ASP A 215 17.23 30.27 -3.04
CA ASP A 215 17.91 30.93 -4.15
C ASP A 215 18.72 29.91 -4.96
N PRO A 216 18.60 29.88 -6.30
CA PRO A 216 19.47 29.06 -7.14
C PRO A 216 20.95 29.38 -6.89
N MET A 217 21.81 28.36 -7.01
CA MET A 217 23.24 28.58 -6.88
C MET A 217 23.73 29.57 -7.94
N PRO A 218 24.50 30.60 -7.53
CA PRO A 218 25.06 31.55 -8.49
C PRO A 218 26.04 30.81 -9.41
N CYS A 219 25.83 30.92 -10.71
CA CYS A 219 26.66 30.31 -11.72
C CYS A 219 26.73 31.22 -12.94
N ASP A 220 27.93 31.43 -13.46
CA ASP A 220 28.14 32.17 -14.71
C ASP A 220 27.77 31.28 -15.91
N ILE A 221 27.25 31.90 -16.96
CA ILE A 221 27.01 31.22 -18.22
C ILE A 221 28.36 31.01 -18.91
N ALA A 222 28.65 29.76 -19.30
CA ALA A 222 29.87 29.45 -20.03
C ALA A 222 29.90 30.21 -21.38
N PRO A 223 31.08 30.68 -21.83
CA PRO A 223 31.22 31.32 -23.14
C PRO A 223 30.71 30.44 -24.29
N GLU A 224 30.32 31.06 -25.39
CA GLU A 224 29.91 30.33 -26.60
C GLU A 224 31.04 29.40 -27.08
N GLY A 225 30.69 28.17 -27.46
CA GLY A 225 31.64 27.16 -27.93
C GLY A 225 32.45 26.47 -26.83
N TRP A 226 32.23 26.80 -25.55
CA TRP A 226 32.92 26.11 -24.45
C TRP A 226 32.47 24.66 -24.29
N PHE A 227 31.20 24.35 -24.57
CA PHE A 227 30.68 22.98 -24.58
C PHE A 227 30.38 22.53 -26.01
N PRO A 228 30.78 21.30 -26.41
CA PRO A 228 30.49 20.75 -27.72
C PRO A 228 28.98 20.54 -27.90
N LYS A 229 28.49 20.76 -29.13
CA LYS A 229 27.11 20.41 -29.49
C LYS A 229 26.99 18.89 -29.67
N GLU A 230 25.76 18.38 -29.58
CA GLU A 230 25.49 16.96 -29.83
C GLU A 230 26.01 16.55 -31.23
N GLY A 231 26.91 15.56 -31.26
CA GLY A 231 27.59 15.10 -32.48
C GLY A 231 28.97 15.71 -32.75
N GLU A 232 29.40 16.71 -31.99
CA GLU A 232 30.78 17.22 -32.04
C GLU A 232 31.72 16.35 -31.17
N ILE A 233 33.01 16.33 -31.52
CA ILE A 233 34.00 15.55 -30.77
C ILE A 233 34.15 16.20 -29.38
N PRO A 234 33.95 15.45 -28.27
CA PRO A 234 34.07 15.99 -26.93
C PRO A 234 35.53 16.40 -26.62
N PHE A 235 35.70 17.15 -25.52
CA PHE A 235 37.02 17.63 -25.06
C PHE A 235 38.10 16.52 -25.13
N PRO A 236 39.34 16.85 -25.53
CA PRO A 236 40.45 15.89 -25.61
C PRO A 236 40.80 15.26 -24.26
#